data_AF-A0A8S3QGW4-F1
#
_entry.id   AF-A0A8S3QGW4-F1
#
_cell.length_a   1.000
_cell.length_b   1.000
_cell.length_c   1.000
_cell.angle_alpha   90.00
_cell.angle_beta   90.00
_cell.angle_gamma   90.00
#
_symmetry.space_group_name_H-M   'P 1'
#
loop_
_entity.id
_entity.type
_entity.pdbx_description
1 polymer ?
#
loop_
_entity_poly.entity_id
_entity_poly.type
_entity_poly.pdbx_seq_one_letter_code
_entity_poly.pdbx_strand_id
1 'polypeptide(L)'
;MDLGSGEENDTDQLSMEITPETLYTVIGVCAGGLLAIVLLILTAIYCRRLTLQVDECDGLKSVFNSNVAYEKNAEKDDVNLNCYLSNINNSILKDEFPRQSLQLGIDLGQGRFGKVMMARALNISGHGNWEMVAVKTCRGSSSDCEKEDLIQELDVMRKIPKHKNIVSYLGCCTKQDPVYILMEYVKGRQSAIIFTKMSTKSTDCNQ
;
A
#
# COMPACT_ATOMS: atom_id res chain seq x y z
N MET A 1 32.51 7.69 91.33
CA MET A 1 33.25 8.71 90.57
C MET A 1 32.41 8.99 89.35
N ASP A 2 31.82 10.18 89.36
CA ASP A 2 31.05 10.79 88.27
C ASP A 2 31.91 11.17 87.07
N LEU A 3 31.19 11.65 86.04
CA LEU A 3 31.57 12.34 84.78
C LEU A 3 31.46 11.38 83.59
N GLY A 4 30.41 11.47 82.78
CA GLY A 4 30.19 12.57 81.82
C GLY A 4 30.84 12.12 80.50
N SER A 5 30.26 12.22 79.30
CA SER A 5 29.30 13.16 78.73
C SER A 5 29.21 12.79 77.23
N GLY A 6 28.12 13.12 76.56
CA GLY A 6 28.12 13.26 75.10
C GLY A 6 26.95 12.60 74.39
N GLU A 7 25.78 13.23 74.51
CA GLU A 7 24.81 13.27 73.41
C GLU A 7 25.47 13.94 72.21
N GLU A 8 25.33 13.34 71.03
CA GLU A 8 25.18 14.08 69.77
C GLU A 8 24.40 13.16 68.80
N ASN A 9 23.09 13.07 69.02
CA ASN A 9 22.17 12.60 68.00
C ASN A 9 21.72 13.82 67.20
N ASP A 10 22.55 14.24 66.25
CA ASP A 10 22.12 15.12 65.15
C ASP A 10 21.28 14.29 64.18
N THR A 11 20.09 13.93 64.63
CA THR A 11 18.97 13.85 63.69
C THR A 11 18.45 15.27 63.58
N ASP A 12 19.02 16.02 62.64
CA ASP A 12 18.38 17.20 62.05
C ASP A 12 17.03 16.73 61.51
N GLN A 13 16.03 16.77 62.40
CA GLN A 13 14.63 16.79 62.03
C GLN A 13 14.41 18.11 61.29
N LEU A 14 14.64 18.08 59.98
CA LEU A 14 13.96 18.98 59.07
C LEU A 14 12.48 18.57 59.08
N SER A 15 11.80 18.89 60.17
CA SER A 15 10.35 18.91 60.29
C SER A 15 9.87 19.99 59.36
N MET A 16 9.72 19.64 58.09
CA MET A 16 9.08 20.48 57.09
C MET A 16 7.62 20.61 57.53
N GLU A 17 7.28 21.66 58.28
CA GLU A 17 5.88 21.99 58.60
C GLU A 17 5.13 22.15 57.26
N ILE A 18 4.33 21.13 56.92
CA ILE A 18 3.51 21.14 55.71
C ILE A 18 2.32 22.05 56.00
N THR A 19 2.49 23.34 55.72
CA THR A 19 1.37 24.27 55.68
C THR A 19 0.42 23.86 54.55
N PRO A 20 -0.91 24.03 54.70
CA PRO A 20 -1.87 23.64 53.66
C PRO A 20 -1.56 24.29 52.30
N GLU A 21 -0.96 25.48 52.30
CA GLU A 21 -0.52 26.20 51.09
C GLU A 21 0.60 25.46 50.32
N THR A 22 1.55 24.80 51.01
CA THR A 22 2.60 24.01 50.33
C THR A 22 2.08 22.67 49.82
N LEU A 23 1.02 22.13 50.42
CA LEU A 23 0.41 20.88 49.96
C LEU A 23 -0.31 21.04 48.62
N TYR A 24 -1.09 22.11 48.44
CA TYR A 24 -1.82 22.34 47.18
C TYR A 24 -0.90 22.60 45.99
N THR A 25 0.22 23.29 46.22
CA THR A 25 1.22 23.53 45.17
C THR A 25 1.88 22.23 44.71
N VAL A 26 2.24 21.33 45.65
CA VAL A 26 2.81 20.01 45.33
C VAL A 26 1.81 19.16 44.52
N ILE A 27 0.55 19.08 44.96
CA ILE A 27 -0.48 18.30 44.26
C ILE A 27 -0.70 18.83 42.84
N GLY A 28 -0.73 20.16 42.67
CA GLY A 28 -0.88 20.80 41.36
C GLY A 28 0.24 20.47 40.38
N VAL A 29 1.50 20.51 40.86
CA VAL A 29 2.68 20.16 40.04
C VAL A 29 2.65 18.68 39.65
N CYS A 30 2.32 17.79 40.58
CA CYS A 30 2.23 16.36 40.30
C CYS A 30 1.10 16.03 39.31
N ALA A 31 -0.10 16.59 39.51
CA ALA A 31 -1.25 16.36 38.64
C ALA A 31 -1.03 16.94 37.23
N GLY A 32 -0.46 18.15 37.14
CA GLY A 32 -0.11 18.78 35.87
C GLY A 32 0.96 18.01 35.10
N GLY A 33 1.99 17.53 35.79
CA GLY A 33 3.04 16.69 35.20
C GLY A 33 2.50 15.39 34.63
N LEU A 34 1.64 14.70 35.39
CA LEU A 34 0.98 13.47 34.91
C LEU A 34 0.10 13.72 33.70
N LEU A 35 -0.70 14.80 33.70
CA LEU A 35 -1.53 15.18 32.56
C LEU A 35 -0.68 15.46 31.31
N ALA A 36 0.42 16.21 31.46
CA ALA A 36 1.34 16.51 30.36
C ALA A 36 1.97 15.24 29.78
N ILE A 37 2.41 14.30 30.64
CA ILE A 37 2.98 13.02 30.20
C ILE A 37 1.92 12.20 29.44
N VAL A 38 0.69 12.12 29.93
CA VAL A 38 -0.40 11.42 29.24
C VAL A 38 -0.68 12.05 27.87
N LEU A 39 -0.74 13.37 27.79
CA LEU A 39 -0.92 14.08 26.51
C LEU A 39 0.26 13.86 25.56
N LEU A 40 1.49 13.84 26.05
CA LEU A 40 2.68 13.51 25.24
C LEU A 40 2.63 12.07 24.73
N ILE A 41 2.23 11.11 25.56
CA ILE A 41 2.07 9.70 25.14
C ILE A 41 0.93 9.56 24.12
N LEU A 42 -0.23 10.19 24.35
CA LEU A 42 -1.35 10.18 23.41
C LEU A 42 -0.98 10.84 22.09
N THR A 43 -0.28 11.98 22.13
CA THR A 43 0.22 12.66 20.94
C THR A 43 1.26 11.80 20.23
N ALA A 44 2.17 11.14 20.95
CA ALA A 44 3.14 10.22 20.37
C ALA A 44 2.47 8.98 19.76
N ILE A 45 1.44 8.42 20.38
CA ILE A 45 0.65 7.29 19.84
C ILE A 45 -0.12 7.76 18.61
N TYR A 46 -0.73 8.94 18.64
CA TYR A 46 -1.44 9.54 17.52
C TYR A 46 -0.51 9.81 16.34
N CYS A 47 0.63 10.47 16.59
CA CYS A 47 1.70 10.68 15.61
C CYS A 47 2.22 9.35 15.07
N ARG A 48 2.47 8.35 15.93
CA ARG A 48 2.92 7.01 15.50
C ARG A 48 1.86 6.28 14.69
N ARG A 49 0.57 6.43 14.99
CA ARG A 49 -0.55 5.88 14.22
C ARG A 49 -0.67 6.53 12.84
N LEU A 50 -0.40 7.84 12.75
CA LEU A 50 -0.31 8.57 11.48
C LEU A 50 0.93 8.18 10.67
N THR A 51 2.10 8.07 11.30
CA THR A 51 3.34 7.62 10.67
C THR A 51 3.22 6.18 10.15
N LEU A 52 2.52 5.28 10.85
CA LEU A 52 2.24 3.92 10.35
C LEU A 52 1.45 3.89 9.02
N GLN A 53 0.70 4.95 8.69
CA GLN A 53 0.04 5.09 7.39
C GLN A 53 0.95 5.74 6.33
N VAL A 54 1.92 6.55 6.76
CA VAL A 54 2.86 7.28 5.89
C VAL A 54 4.08 6.41 5.52
N ASP A 55 4.53 5.53 6.41
CA ASP A 55 5.71 4.66 6.20
C ASP A 55 5.51 3.66 5.04
N GLU A 56 4.28 3.18 4.81
CA GLU A 56 3.94 2.29 3.67
C GLU A 56 4.16 2.99 2.32
N CYS A 57 4.15 4.33 2.30
CA CYS A 57 4.39 5.11 1.09
C CYS A 57 5.87 5.37 0.82
N ASP A 58 6.74 5.47 1.84
CA ASP A 58 8.13 5.93 1.64
C ASP A 58 9.10 4.77 1.35
N GLY A 59 8.97 3.64 2.02
CA GLY A 59 9.73 2.43 1.68
C GLY A 59 9.32 1.83 0.34
N LEU A 60 8.07 2.00 -0.07
CA LEU A 60 7.55 1.48 -1.33
C LEU A 60 7.86 2.42 -2.51
N LYS A 61 7.97 3.75 -2.29
CA LYS A 61 8.44 4.73 -3.29
C LYS A 61 9.82 4.39 -3.84
N SER A 62 10.75 3.93 -3.00
CA SER A 62 12.09 3.56 -3.46
C SER A 62 12.04 2.33 -4.38
N VAL A 63 11.24 1.32 -4.03
CA VAL A 63 11.01 0.12 -4.88
C VAL A 63 10.35 0.48 -6.21
N PHE A 64 9.32 1.35 -6.19
CA PHE A 64 8.67 1.83 -7.42
C PHE A 64 9.65 2.59 -8.33
N ASN A 65 10.45 3.50 -7.77
CA ASN A 65 11.42 4.28 -8.55
C ASN A 65 12.51 3.41 -9.19
N SER A 66 12.93 2.32 -8.53
CA SER A 66 13.87 1.35 -9.11
C SER A 66 13.27 0.56 -10.27
N ASN A 67 11.98 0.22 -10.19
CA ASN A 67 11.29 -0.59 -11.20
C ASN A 67 10.82 0.20 -12.42
N VAL A 68 10.66 1.53 -12.33
CA VAL A 68 10.50 2.43 -13.49
C VAL A 68 11.69 2.34 -14.45
N ALA A 69 12.89 1.98 -13.96
CA ALA A 69 14.06 1.75 -14.80
C ALA A 69 13.97 0.44 -15.62
N TYR A 70 13.06 -0.48 -15.30
CA TYR A 70 12.91 -1.75 -16.03
C TYR A 70 12.19 -1.57 -17.38
N GLU A 71 11.32 -0.56 -17.53
CA GLU A 71 10.67 -0.26 -18.82
C GLU A 71 11.59 0.43 -19.84
N LYS A 72 12.70 1.07 -19.42
CA LYS A 72 13.58 1.78 -20.37
C LYS A 72 14.44 0.86 -21.26
N ASN A 73 14.54 -0.42 -20.95
CA ASN A 73 15.37 -1.37 -21.72
C ASN A 73 14.53 -2.36 -22.56
N ALA A 74 13.20 -2.26 -22.51
CA ALA A 74 12.29 -3.10 -23.30
C ALA A 74 11.79 -2.29 -24.51
N GLU A 75 12.67 -1.97 -25.45
CA GLU A 75 12.28 -1.41 -26.73
C GLU A 75 13.00 -2.14 -27.86
N LYS A 76 12.26 -2.99 -28.57
CA LYS A 76 11.96 -2.90 -29.99
C LYS A 76 11.41 -4.23 -30.45
N ASP A 77 10.10 -4.26 -30.67
CA ASP A 77 9.49 -4.93 -31.80
C ASP A 77 8.13 -4.28 -32.00
N ASP A 78 7.93 -3.64 -33.14
CA ASP A 78 6.65 -3.05 -33.53
C ASP A 78 5.66 -4.19 -33.77
N VAL A 79 5.09 -4.74 -32.70
CA VAL A 79 4.06 -5.76 -32.81
C VAL A 79 2.84 -5.10 -33.45
N ASN A 80 2.57 -5.52 -34.68
CA ASN A 80 1.39 -5.17 -35.43
C ASN A 80 0.15 -5.81 -34.76
N LEU A 81 -0.33 -5.19 -33.67
CA LEU A 81 -1.57 -5.56 -32.96
C LEU A 81 -2.82 -5.12 -33.74
N ASN A 82 -2.70 -4.97 -35.05
CA ASN A 82 -3.71 -4.36 -35.91
C ASN A 82 -4.68 -5.40 -36.49
N CYS A 83 -4.41 -6.71 -36.34
CA CYS A 83 -5.41 -7.76 -36.61
C CYS A 83 -6.27 -8.09 -35.36
N TYR A 84 -5.72 -8.03 -34.14
CA TYR A 84 -6.42 -8.42 -32.91
C TYR A 84 -7.35 -7.32 -32.34
N LEU A 85 -6.99 -6.05 -32.46
CA LEU A 85 -7.83 -4.92 -32.03
C LEU A 85 -9.02 -4.64 -32.96
N SER A 86 -9.09 -5.29 -34.12
CA SER A 86 -10.16 -5.07 -35.12
C SER A 86 -11.55 -5.47 -34.61
N ASN A 87 -11.64 -6.39 -33.64
CA ASN A 87 -12.89 -6.84 -33.03
C ASN A 87 -13.14 -6.30 -31.61
N ILE A 88 -12.14 -5.62 -31.02
CA ILE A 88 -12.18 -5.18 -29.63
C ILE A 88 -12.65 -3.71 -29.61
N ASN A 89 -13.97 -3.57 -29.74
CA ASN A 89 -14.80 -2.37 -29.62
C ASN A 89 -14.12 -1.11 -29.04
N ASN A 90 -14.48 0.06 -29.60
CA ASN A 90 -14.24 1.43 -29.07
C ASN A 90 -14.34 1.58 -27.53
N SER A 91 -15.10 0.70 -26.89
CA SER A 91 -15.20 0.57 -25.44
C SER A 91 -13.89 0.26 -24.70
N ILE A 92 -12.93 -0.54 -25.22
CA ILE A 92 -11.66 -0.80 -24.50
C ILE A 92 -10.75 0.43 -24.56
N LEU A 93 -10.73 1.12 -25.70
CA LEU A 93 -10.00 2.38 -25.85
C LEU A 93 -10.45 3.48 -24.87
N LYS A 94 -11.69 3.40 -24.38
CA LYS A 94 -12.23 4.35 -23.40
C LYS A 94 -11.63 4.16 -22.00
N ASP A 95 -11.21 2.93 -21.68
CA ASP A 95 -10.64 2.54 -20.38
C ASP A 95 -9.10 2.44 -20.44
N GLU A 96 -8.49 2.90 -21.54
CA GLU A 96 -7.04 2.87 -21.76
C GLU A 96 -6.33 3.89 -20.85
N PHE A 97 -5.45 3.39 -20.00
CA PHE A 97 -4.69 4.17 -19.03
C PHE A 97 -3.32 4.56 -19.59
N PRO A 98 -2.85 5.80 -19.40
CA PRO A 98 -1.52 6.21 -19.83
C PRO A 98 -0.44 5.48 -19.04
N ARG A 99 0.32 4.60 -19.71
CA ARG A 99 1.42 3.81 -19.13
C ARG A 99 2.44 4.66 -18.37
N GLN A 100 2.72 5.88 -18.83
CA GLN A 100 3.65 6.82 -18.17
C GLN A 100 3.16 7.28 -16.79
N SER A 101 1.86 7.16 -16.53
CA SER A 101 1.22 7.46 -15.25
C SER A 101 1.13 6.21 -14.36
N LEU A 102 1.77 5.10 -14.75
CA LEU A 102 1.82 3.85 -14.00
C LEU A 102 3.25 3.61 -13.49
N GLN A 103 3.37 3.21 -12.23
CA GLN A 103 4.63 2.81 -11.61
C GLN A 103 4.49 1.40 -11.06
N LEU A 104 5.18 0.44 -11.67
CA LEU A 104 5.14 -0.96 -11.25
C LEU A 104 6.05 -1.20 -10.04
N GLY A 105 5.63 -2.05 -9.12
CA GLY A 105 6.30 -2.32 -7.85
C GLY A 105 6.52 -3.79 -7.61
N ILE A 106 6.10 -4.27 -6.45
CA ILE A 106 6.41 -5.62 -5.95
C ILE A 106 5.48 -6.66 -6.56
N ASP A 107 6.02 -7.82 -6.89
CA ASP A 107 5.23 -8.98 -7.29
C ASP A 107 4.33 -9.46 -6.14
N LEU A 108 3.01 -9.40 -6.36
CA LEU A 108 2.02 -9.90 -5.41
C LEU A 108 1.81 -11.42 -5.54
N GLY A 109 2.07 -11.95 -6.74
CA GLY A 109 2.02 -13.38 -7.00
C GLY A 109 2.24 -13.71 -8.47
N GLN A 110 2.70 -14.93 -8.72
CA GLN A 110 2.90 -15.48 -10.06
C GLN A 110 2.27 -16.88 -10.11
N GLY A 111 1.45 -17.12 -11.14
CA GLY A 111 0.70 -18.38 -11.29
C GLY A 111 0.44 -18.72 -12.75
N ARG A 112 -0.39 -19.73 -13.00
CA ARG A 112 -0.82 -20.10 -14.36
C ARG A 112 -1.59 -18.97 -15.05
N PHE A 113 -2.10 -18.02 -14.28
CA PHE A 113 -2.87 -16.86 -14.73
C PHE A 113 -2.00 -15.61 -14.97
N GLY A 114 -0.72 -15.81 -15.30
CA GLY A 114 0.24 -14.73 -15.44
C GLY A 114 0.84 -14.26 -14.12
N LYS A 115 1.14 -12.96 -14.07
CA LYS A 115 1.86 -12.27 -12.99
C LYS A 115 1.02 -11.10 -12.50
N VAL A 116 0.88 -10.97 -11.18
CA VAL A 116 0.21 -9.83 -10.54
C VAL A 116 1.23 -9.06 -9.74
N MET A 117 1.27 -7.74 -9.94
CA MET A 117 2.20 -6.82 -9.31
C MET A 117 1.41 -5.71 -8.60
N MET A 118 1.96 -5.22 -7.49
CA MET A 118 1.54 -3.99 -6.85
C MET A 118 2.05 -2.83 -7.71
N ALA A 119 1.21 -1.85 -7.97
CA ALA A 119 1.55 -0.69 -8.79
C ALA A 119 0.94 0.58 -8.21
N ARG A 120 1.44 1.73 -8.63
CA ARG A 120 0.85 3.04 -8.39
C ARG A 120 0.37 3.63 -9.70
N ALA A 121 -0.87 4.10 -9.72
CA ALA A 121 -1.46 4.76 -10.88
C ALA A 121 -1.80 6.20 -10.51
N LEU A 122 -1.31 7.15 -11.29
CA LEU A 122 -1.63 8.57 -11.12
C LEU A 122 -2.98 8.87 -11.76
N ASN A 123 -3.86 9.51 -10.99
CA ASN A 123 -5.15 10.01 -11.48
C ASN A 123 -6.10 8.92 -12.02
N ILE A 124 -5.98 7.67 -11.53
CA ILE A 124 -6.86 6.57 -11.97
C ILE A 124 -8.32 6.78 -11.55
N SER A 125 -8.57 7.42 -10.42
CA SER A 125 -9.93 7.78 -9.98
C SER A 125 -10.40 9.17 -10.44
N GLY A 126 -9.56 9.93 -11.15
CA GLY A 126 -9.86 11.33 -11.51
C GLY A 126 -9.55 12.38 -10.43
N HIS A 127 -8.92 12.01 -9.30
CA HIS A 127 -8.61 12.93 -8.20
C HIS A 127 -7.21 13.56 -8.26
N GLY A 128 -6.42 13.29 -9.31
CA GLY A 128 -5.08 13.86 -9.49
C GLY A 128 -4.01 13.32 -8.52
N ASN A 129 -4.29 12.24 -7.80
CA ASN A 129 -3.38 11.65 -6.81
C ASN A 129 -2.83 10.30 -7.28
N TRP A 130 -1.73 9.86 -6.65
CA TRP A 130 -1.21 8.50 -6.81
C TRP A 130 -2.02 7.53 -5.95
N GLU A 131 -2.54 6.49 -6.57
CA GLU A 131 -3.34 5.46 -5.91
C GLU A 131 -2.70 4.08 -6.08
N MET A 132 -2.87 3.23 -5.07
CA MET A 132 -2.39 1.86 -5.10
C MET A 132 -3.33 0.98 -5.94
N VAL A 133 -2.77 0.27 -6.91
CA VAL A 133 -3.49 -0.65 -7.79
C VAL A 133 -2.77 -1.99 -7.89
N ALA A 134 -3.48 -3.03 -8.30
CA ALA A 134 -2.91 -4.29 -8.71
C ALA A 134 -2.85 -4.33 -10.24
N VAL A 135 -1.71 -4.71 -10.81
CA VAL A 135 -1.50 -4.86 -12.25
C VAL A 135 -1.33 -6.33 -12.57
N LYS A 136 -2.18 -6.84 -13.46
CA LYS A 136 -2.02 -8.18 -14.04
C LYS A 136 -1.36 -8.07 -15.41
N THR A 137 -0.41 -8.95 -15.67
CA THR A 137 0.35 -9.04 -16.92
C THR A 137 0.68 -10.49 -17.23
N CYS A 138 0.96 -10.80 -18.50
CA CYS A 138 1.55 -12.08 -18.87
C CYS A 138 2.99 -12.20 -18.33
N ARG A 139 3.50 -13.44 -18.26
CA ARG A 139 4.89 -13.70 -17.85
C ARG A 139 5.85 -13.23 -18.95
N GLY A 140 7.12 -12.96 -18.63
CA GLY A 140 8.11 -12.58 -19.65
C GLY A 140 8.22 -13.63 -20.77
N SER A 141 8.38 -13.17 -22.01
CA SER A 141 8.31 -13.97 -23.26
C SER A 141 7.03 -14.79 -23.42
N SER A 142 5.88 -14.16 -23.19
CA SER A 142 4.55 -14.76 -23.39
C SER A 142 4.28 -14.94 -24.88
N SER A 143 3.75 -16.10 -25.27
CA SER A 143 3.24 -16.32 -26.63
C SER A 143 2.00 -15.47 -26.90
N ASP A 144 1.70 -15.22 -28.17
CA ASP A 144 0.51 -14.44 -28.55
C ASP A 144 -0.79 -15.03 -27.99
N CYS A 145 -0.87 -16.36 -27.84
CA CYS A 145 -2.01 -17.01 -27.19
C CYS A 145 -2.17 -16.63 -25.71
N GLU A 146 -1.08 -16.47 -24.94
CA GLU A 146 -1.18 -16.02 -23.54
C GLU A 146 -1.66 -14.56 -23.46
N LYS A 147 -1.32 -13.74 -24.46
CA LYS A 147 -1.81 -12.35 -24.56
C LYS A 147 -3.29 -12.32 -24.90
N GLU A 148 -3.74 -13.17 -25.83
CA GLU A 148 -5.15 -13.32 -26.17
C GLU A 148 -5.98 -13.74 -24.98
N ASP A 149 -5.52 -14.73 -24.21
CA ASP A 149 -6.18 -15.17 -22.97
C ASP A 149 -6.31 -14.01 -21.98
N LEU A 150 -5.25 -13.23 -21.78
CA LEU A 150 -5.30 -12.06 -20.88
C LEU A 150 -6.30 -11.00 -21.38
N ILE A 151 -6.38 -10.76 -22.68
CA ILE A 151 -7.34 -9.83 -23.28
C ILE A 151 -8.78 -10.33 -23.15
N GLN A 152 -9.02 -11.64 -23.28
CA GLN A 152 -10.33 -12.23 -23.02
C GLN A 152 -10.73 -12.09 -21.55
N GLU A 153 -9.78 -12.30 -20.64
CA GLU A 153 -10.00 -12.07 -19.21
C GLU A 153 -10.36 -10.61 -18.92
N LEU A 154 -9.67 -9.65 -19.56
CA LEU A 154 -9.99 -8.23 -19.48
C LEU A 154 -11.45 -7.95 -19.89
N ASP A 155 -11.93 -8.53 -21.00
CA ASP A 155 -13.30 -8.34 -21.49
C ASP A 155 -14.36 -8.91 -20.54
N VAL A 156 -14.03 -9.98 -19.79
CA VAL A 156 -14.90 -10.49 -18.73
C VAL A 156 -14.87 -9.56 -17.53
N MET A 157 -13.69 -9.20 -17.02
CA MET A 157 -13.54 -8.40 -15.80
C MET A 157 -14.24 -7.04 -15.89
N ARG A 158 -14.16 -6.38 -17.04
CA ARG A 158 -14.80 -5.07 -17.25
C ARG A 158 -16.33 -5.09 -17.22
N LYS A 159 -16.95 -6.23 -17.53
CA LYS A 159 -18.41 -6.41 -17.55
C LYS A 159 -18.96 -6.67 -16.14
N ILE A 160 -18.08 -7.04 -15.20
CA ILE A 160 -18.49 -7.32 -13.82
C ILE A 160 -18.74 -5.99 -13.10
N PRO A 161 -19.95 -5.76 -12.56
CA PRO A 161 -20.23 -4.56 -11.79
C PRO A 161 -19.45 -4.55 -10.48
N LYS A 162 -19.17 -3.34 -9.96
CA LYS A 162 -18.48 -3.17 -8.67
C LYS A 162 -19.26 -3.88 -7.56
N HIS A 163 -18.57 -4.72 -6.79
CA HIS A 163 -19.16 -5.48 -5.70
C HIS A 163 -18.15 -5.65 -4.56
N LYS A 164 -18.62 -5.63 -3.30
CA LYS A 164 -17.77 -5.64 -2.09
C LYS A 164 -16.81 -6.84 -2.00
N ASN A 165 -17.18 -7.96 -2.59
CA ASN A 165 -16.40 -9.22 -2.56
C ASN A 165 -15.71 -9.53 -3.89
N ILE A 166 -15.70 -8.59 -4.84
CA ILE A 166 -15.09 -8.77 -6.15
C ILE A 166 -14.13 -7.61 -6.40
N VAL A 167 -12.95 -7.91 -6.91
CA VAL A 167 -11.96 -6.89 -7.25
C VAL A 167 -12.50 -6.10 -8.42
N SER A 168 -12.54 -4.77 -8.25
CA SER A 168 -13.01 -3.88 -9.30
C SER A 168 -11.94 -3.71 -10.38
N TYR A 169 -12.35 -3.80 -11.64
CA TYR A 169 -11.58 -3.32 -12.78
C TYR A 169 -11.47 -1.78 -12.74
N LEU A 170 -10.29 -1.23 -13.04
CA LEU A 170 -10.02 0.20 -13.04
C LEU A 170 -9.62 0.74 -14.42
N GLY A 171 -8.90 -0.04 -15.23
CA GLY A 171 -8.40 0.38 -16.53
C GLY A 171 -7.44 -0.64 -17.14
N CYS A 172 -6.93 -0.37 -18.33
CA CYS A 172 -5.97 -1.25 -19.00
C CYS A 172 -4.90 -0.48 -19.78
N CYS A 173 -3.73 -1.09 -19.99
CA CYS A 173 -2.73 -0.61 -20.95
C CYS A 173 -2.57 -1.70 -22.02
N THR A 174 -3.24 -1.53 -23.16
CA THR A 174 -3.27 -2.52 -24.25
C THR A 174 -2.58 -2.02 -25.52
N LYS A 175 -2.28 -0.72 -25.61
CA LYS A 175 -1.61 -0.11 -26.78
C LYS A 175 -0.15 -0.50 -26.97
N GLN A 176 0.50 -0.98 -25.91
CA GLN A 176 1.93 -1.30 -25.90
C GLN A 176 2.14 -2.57 -25.09
N ASP A 177 3.07 -3.41 -25.54
CA ASP A 177 3.51 -4.56 -24.76
C ASP A 177 4.46 -4.13 -23.62
N PRO A 178 4.44 -4.85 -22.48
CA PRO A 178 3.50 -5.93 -22.16
C PRO A 178 2.14 -5.39 -21.73
N VAL A 179 1.05 -6.08 -22.10
CA VAL A 179 -0.32 -5.69 -21.76
C VAL A 179 -0.58 -5.71 -20.25
N TYR A 180 -1.23 -4.65 -19.74
CA TYR A 180 -1.60 -4.51 -18.33
C TYR A 180 -3.10 -4.40 -18.10
N ILE A 181 -3.60 -5.12 -17.09
CA ILE A 181 -4.94 -4.92 -16.53
C ILE A 181 -4.79 -4.28 -15.15
N LEU A 182 -5.36 -3.10 -14.96
CA LEU A 182 -5.34 -2.35 -13.71
C LEU A 182 -6.60 -2.68 -12.91
N MET A 183 -6.39 -3.04 -11.65
CA MET A 183 -7.41 -3.53 -10.74
C MET A 183 -7.27 -2.89 -9.36
N GLU A 184 -8.35 -2.92 -8.59
CA GLU A 184 -8.35 -2.49 -7.21
C GLU A 184 -7.35 -3.30 -6.36
N TYR A 185 -6.48 -2.59 -5.63
CA TYR A 185 -5.57 -3.22 -4.69
C TYR A 185 -6.29 -3.54 -3.37
N VAL A 186 -6.41 -4.83 -3.05
CA VAL A 186 -6.98 -5.29 -1.77
C VAL A 186 -5.87 -5.54 -0.77
N LYS A 187 -5.89 -4.85 0.38
CA LYS A 187 -4.90 -5.01 1.45
C LYS A 187 -5.19 -6.27 2.30
N GLY A 188 -4.22 -7.18 2.41
CA GLY A 188 -4.28 -8.34 3.31
C GLY A 188 -3.74 -9.65 2.73
N ARG A 189 -3.56 -10.69 3.57
CA ARG A 189 -2.97 -11.99 3.19
C ARG A 189 -3.76 -12.78 2.13
N GLN A 190 -5.00 -12.40 1.85
CA GLN A 190 -5.86 -13.08 0.87
C GLN A 190 -5.83 -12.42 -0.52
N SER A 191 -5.17 -11.27 -0.70
CA SER A 191 -5.20 -10.53 -1.96
C SER A 191 -4.69 -11.38 -3.12
N ALA A 192 -3.55 -12.06 -2.97
CA ALA A 192 -3.04 -13.01 -3.96
C ALA A 192 -4.05 -14.12 -4.31
N ILE A 193 -4.78 -14.65 -3.33
CA ILE A 193 -5.80 -15.70 -3.55
C ILE A 193 -7.01 -15.15 -4.32
N ILE A 194 -7.46 -13.93 -3.99
CA ILE A 194 -8.58 -13.26 -4.64
C ILE A 194 -8.24 -13.02 -6.12
N PHE A 195 -7.06 -12.49 -6.41
CA PHE A 195 -6.62 -12.26 -7.80
C PHE A 195 -6.44 -13.58 -8.57
N THR A 196 -6.01 -14.66 -7.89
CA THR A 196 -5.85 -16.00 -8.52
C THR A 196 -7.19 -16.68 -8.81
N LYS A 197 -8.24 -16.41 -8.01
CA LYS A 197 -9.58 -16.98 -8.21
C LYS A 197 -10.43 -16.28 -9.27
N MET A 198 -10.11 -15.03 -9.61
CA MET A 198 -10.89 -14.26 -10.60
C MET A 198 -10.52 -14.55 -12.06
N SER A 199 -9.43 -15.27 -12.33
CA SER A 199 -9.25 -15.90 -13.64
C SER A 199 -10.17 -17.10 -13.76
N THR A 200 -11.11 -17.03 -14.68
CA THR A 200 -11.76 -18.21 -15.24
C THR A 200 -10.69 -19.14 -15.83
N LYS A 201 -10.81 -20.45 -15.59
CA LYS A 201 -9.98 -21.43 -16.27
C LYS A 201 -10.18 -21.31 -17.79
N SER A 202 -9.19 -20.81 -18.51
CA SER A 202 -8.99 -21.21 -19.90
C SER A 202 -8.40 -22.63 -19.87
N THR A 203 -9.30 -23.61 -19.90
CA THR A 203 -8.98 -24.94 -20.43
C THR A 203 -8.99 -24.84 -21.94
N ASP A 204 -7.99 -25.49 -22.55
CA ASP A 204 -7.85 -25.79 -23.98
C ASP A 204 -7.16 -24.73 -24.87
N CYS A 205 -5.86 -24.53 -24.65
CA CYS A 205 -4.93 -24.66 -25.77
C CYS A 205 -4.35 -26.08 -25.71
N ASN A 206 -5.00 -27.03 -26.37
CA ASN A 206 -4.43 -28.32 -26.68
C ASN A 206 -4.55 -28.56 -28.19
N GLN A 207 -3.38 -28.77 -28.80
CA GLN A 207 -3.04 -29.19 -30.17
C GLN A 207 -2.78 -28.09 -31.20
#